data_AF-A0A8T6NG55-F1
#
_entry.id   AF-A0A8T6NG55-F1
#
_cell.length_a   1.000
_cell.length_b   1.000
_cell.length_c   1.000
_cell.angle_alpha   90.00
_cell.angle_beta   90.00
_cell.angle_gamma   90.00
#
_symmetry.space_group_name_H-M   'P 1'
#
loop_
_entity.id
_entity.type
_entity.pdbx_description
1 polymer ?
#
loop_
_entity_poly.entity_id
_entity_poly.type
_entity_poly.pdbx_seq_one_letter_code
_entity_poly.pdbx_strand_id
1 'polypeptide(L)'
;MAEEYQNRDFIIVGYFLSRFGDEFDEKSGKMKSMPPTELNTKKWDEAYDFFFLKLGNGRDLATFRNSLRNTRDEFDYFLDEVTTRVGHKKKNLPPLRESVLNEMNGKTRAEIWSYVSRFGKALQEVDIISDIEAIDSADTDTIVGSTEGQTRFRILRTRERDPKLRREAIAIHGLNCKACNFNFGDVYGEWGEGFI
;
A
#
# COMPACT_ATOMS: atom_id res chain seq x y z
N MET A 1 -13.29 -20.99 8.34
CA MET A 1 -12.05 -21.64 8.78
C MET A 1 -10.80 -21.04 8.14
N ALA A 2 -10.50 -21.18 6.84
CA ALA A 2 -9.25 -20.64 6.26
C ALA A 2 -9.10 -19.11 6.40
N GLU A 3 -10.18 -18.36 6.23
CA GLU A 3 -10.20 -16.89 6.41
C GLU A 3 -10.00 -16.45 7.87
N GLU A 4 -10.45 -17.25 8.85
CA GLU A 4 -10.24 -16.96 10.28
C GLU A 4 -8.77 -17.18 10.69
N TYR A 5 -8.11 -18.21 10.12
CA TYR A 5 -6.68 -18.48 10.35
C TYR A 5 -5.79 -17.41 9.73
N GLN A 6 -6.05 -16.99 8.49
CA GLN A 6 -5.29 -15.90 7.85
C GLN A 6 -5.45 -14.55 8.57
N ASN A 7 -6.62 -14.30 9.18
CA ASN A 7 -6.81 -13.12 10.00
C ASN A 7 -5.96 -13.19 11.28
N ARG A 8 -5.79 -14.39 11.87
CA ARG A 8 -4.94 -14.58 13.04
C ARG A 8 -3.46 -14.33 12.74
N ASP A 9 -2.94 -14.87 11.64
CA ASP A 9 -1.54 -14.67 11.22
C ASP A 9 -1.24 -13.19 10.99
N PHE A 10 -2.15 -12.49 10.32
CA PHE A 10 -2.10 -11.04 10.12
C PHE A 10 -2.08 -10.26 11.44
N ILE A 11 -2.91 -10.65 12.40
CA ILE A 11 -2.95 -10.06 13.74
C ILE A 11 -1.63 -10.31 14.50
N ILE A 12 -1.04 -11.50 14.37
CA ILE A 12 0.26 -11.83 14.99
C ILE A 12 1.38 -10.95 14.44
N VAL A 13 1.41 -10.71 13.12
CA VAL A 13 2.37 -9.78 12.51
C VAL A 13 2.17 -8.35 13.04
N GLY A 14 0.92 -7.90 13.16
CA GLY A 14 0.61 -6.60 13.78
C GLY A 14 1.11 -6.49 15.22
N TYR A 15 0.94 -7.55 16.02
CA TYR A 15 1.47 -7.62 17.39
C TYR A 15 2.99 -7.56 17.44
N PHE A 16 3.69 -8.31 16.57
CA PHE A 16 5.15 -8.28 16.47
C PHE A 16 5.67 -6.87 16.15
N LEU A 17 5.05 -6.21 15.17
CA LEU A 17 5.41 -4.85 14.77
C LEU A 17 5.13 -3.82 15.87
N SER A 18 4.13 -4.05 16.71
CA SER A 18 3.80 -3.18 17.84
C SER A 18 4.81 -3.35 18.98
N ARG A 19 5.11 -4.60 19.36
CA ARG A 19 5.98 -4.90 20.50
C ARG A 19 7.46 -4.59 20.25
N PHE A 20 7.94 -4.74 19.02
CA PHE A 20 9.35 -4.55 18.65
C PHE A 20 9.57 -3.31 17.76
N GLY A 21 8.58 -2.42 17.71
CA GLY A 21 8.55 -1.24 16.83
C GLY A 21 9.15 0.04 17.42
N ASP A 22 9.97 -0.06 18.47
CA ASP A 22 10.60 1.09 19.13
C ASP A 22 12.11 0.90 19.26
N GLU A 23 12.86 1.92 18.83
CA GLU A 23 14.30 2.01 19.01
C GLU A 23 14.61 3.17 19.97
N PHE A 24 15.52 2.93 20.92
CA PHE A 24 15.97 3.96 21.84
C PHE A 24 16.90 4.94 21.12
N ASP A 25 16.47 6.19 20.97
CA ASP A 25 17.30 7.24 20.39
C ASP A 25 18.19 7.88 21.47
N GLU A 26 19.45 7.47 21.52
CA GLU A 26 20.46 7.98 22.47
C GLU A 26 20.63 9.52 22.40
N LYS A 27 20.32 10.15 21.26
CA LYS A 27 20.46 11.61 21.08
C LYS A 27 19.28 12.40 21.63
N SER A 28 18.08 11.82 21.57
CA SER A 28 16.83 12.49 21.93
C SER A 28 16.33 12.08 23.32
N GLY A 29 16.88 11.01 23.90
CA GLY A 29 16.41 10.44 25.18
C GLY A 29 14.97 9.93 25.12
N LYS A 30 14.46 9.67 23.91
CA LYS A 30 13.07 9.26 23.64
C LYS A 30 13.03 7.97 22.83
N MET A 31 12.04 7.13 23.12
CA MET A 31 11.74 5.97 22.28
C MET A 31 11.16 6.46 20.95
N LYS A 32 11.78 6.06 19.85
CA LYS A 32 11.36 6.43 18.49
C LYS A 32 10.75 5.21 17.82
N SER A 33 9.56 5.40 17.25
CA SER A 33 8.89 4.35 16.48
C SER A 33 9.65 4.04 15.20
N MET A 34 10.31 2.89 15.15
CA MET A 34 11.08 2.40 14.02
C MET A 34 10.78 0.91 13.82
N PRO A 35 10.67 0.41 12.58
CA PRO A 35 10.42 -1.01 12.37
C PRO A 35 11.51 -1.88 13.04
N PRO A 36 11.16 -3.12 13.43
CA PRO A 36 12.10 -4.04 14.06
C PRO A 36 13.37 -4.26 13.22
N THR A 37 14.52 -4.31 13.89
CA THR A 37 15.85 -4.46 13.26
C THR A 37 15.94 -5.68 12.34
N GLU A 38 15.18 -6.73 12.63
CA GLU A 38 15.12 -7.97 11.86
C GLU A 38 14.61 -7.78 10.43
N LEU A 39 13.84 -6.73 10.17
CA LEU A 39 13.34 -6.41 8.83
C LEU A 39 14.39 -5.68 7.99
N ASN A 40 15.49 -5.21 8.60
CA ASN A 40 16.56 -4.47 7.93
C ASN A 40 16.07 -3.25 7.11
N THR A 41 14.95 -2.65 7.53
CA THR A 41 14.40 -1.44 6.91
C THR A 41 14.32 -0.31 7.93
N LYS A 42 14.33 0.93 7.44
CA LYS A 42 14.15 2.14 8.26
C LYS A 42 12.78 2.78 8.07
N LYS A 43 12.02 2.34 7.07
CA LYS A 43 10.69 2.85 6.75
C LYS A 43 9.62 1.82 7.10
N TRP A 44 8.54 2.30 7.70
CA TRP A 44 7.39 1.47 8.05
C TRP A 44 6.69 0.87 6.84
N ASP A 45 6.58 1.60 5.73
CA ASP A 45 5.94 1.09 4.52
C ASP A 45 6.69 -0.12 3.95
N GLU A 46 8.02 -0.04 3.86
CA GLU A 46 8.87 -1.16 3.44
C GLU A 46 8.78 -2.36 4.40
N ALA A 47 8.59 -2.10 5.70
CA ALA A 47 8.37 -3.13 6.71
C ALA A 47 7.02 -3.85 6.53
N TYR A 48 5.97 -3.13 6.13
CA TYR A 48 4.67 -3.74 5.82
C TYR A 48 4.73 -4.54 4.52
N ASP A 49 5.38 -4.00 3.49
CA ASP A 49 5.52 -4.66 2.18
C ASP A 49 6.20 -6.02 2.28
N PHE A 50 7.07 -6.21 3.28
CA PHE A 50 7.72 -7.48 3.56
C PHE A 50 6.72 -8.64 3.79
N PHE A 51 5.51 -8.34 4.23
CA PHE A 51 4.47 -9.33 4.52
C PHE A 51 3.35 -9.39 3.47
N PHE A 52 3.35 -8.48 2.50
CA PHE A 52 2.23 -8.30 1.57
C PHE A 52 1.96 -9.53 0.70
N LEU A 53 2.99 -10.20 0.21
CA LEU A 53 2.80 -11.29 -0.76
C LEU A 53 2.11 -12.51 -0.17
N LYS A 54 2.32 -12.79 1.12
CA LYS A 54 1.69 -13.92 1.79
C LYS A 54 0.41 -13.55 2.54
N LEU A 55 0.29 -12.31 3.02
CA LEU A 55 -0.85 -11.87 3.85
C LEU A 55 -1.78 -10.88 3.15
N GLY A 56 -1.49 -10.50 1.90
CA GLY A 56 -2.25 -9.52 1.12
C GLY A 56 -3.67 -9.96 0.83
N ASN A 57 -3.92 -11.26 0.65
CA ASN A 57 -5.26 -11.84 0.47
C ASN A 57 -6.13 -11.12 -0.59
N GLY A 58 -5.50 -10.73 -1.71
CA GLY A 58 -6.18 -10.03 -2.81
C GLY A 58 -6.54 -8.57 -2.51
N ARG A 59 -6.05 -8.00 -1.39
CA ARG A 59 -6.11 -6.56 -1.11
C ARG A 59 -5.09 -5.83 -1.97
N ASP A 60 -5.40 -4.60 -2.31
CA ASP A 60 -4.41 -3.68 -2.84
C ASP A 60 -3.35 -3.35 -1.78
N LEU A 61 -2.20 -2.87 -2.25
CA LEU A 61 -1.01 -2.69 -1.44
C LEU A 61 -1.23 -1.56 -0.41
N ALA A 62 -1.92 -0.48 -0.80
CA ALA A 62 -2.23 0.63 0.09
C ALA A 62 -3.19 0.23 1.22
N THR A 63 -4.26 -0.50 0.90
CA THR A 63 -5.24 -1.04 1.85
C THR A 63 -4.59 -2.04 2.79
N PHE A 64 -3.67 -2.86 2.30
CA PHE A 64 -2.90 -3.76 3.15
C PHE A 64 -2.01 -3.01 4.14
N ARG A 65 -1.21 -2.03 3.69
CA ARG A 65 -0.38 -1.16 4.55
C ARG A 65 -1.23 -0.50 5.63
N ASN A 66 -2.37 0.09 5.26
CA ASN A 66 -3.30 0.73 6.19
C ASN A 66 -3.89 -0.26 7.21
N SER A 67 -4.23 -1.47 6.78
CA SER A 67 -4.79 -2.50 7.65
C SER A 67 -3.77 -2.98 8.69
N LEU A 68 -2.51 -3.20 8.27
CA LEU A 68 -1.43 -3.61 9.19
C LEU A 68 -1.10 -2.50 10.17
N ARG A 69 -1.00 -1.27 9.68
CA ARG A 69 -0.79 -0.08 10.51
C ARG A 69 -1.87 0.06 11.58
N ASN A 70 -3.15 -0.06 11.20
CA ASN A 70 -4.26 -0.01 12.16
C ASN A 70 -4.17 -1.12 13.19
N THR A 71 -3.82 -2.34 12.77
CA THR A 71 -3.71 -3.49 13.68
C THR A 71 -2.55 -3.33 14.66
N ARG A 72 -1.41 -2.80 14.19
CA ARG A 72 -0.28 -2.44 15.04
C ARG A 72 -0.68 -1.37 16.05
N ASP A 73 -1.25 -0.26 15.58
CA ASP A 73 -1.67 0.87 16.43
C ASP A 73 -2.73 0.44 17.48
N GLU A 74 -3.55 -0.56 17.16
CA GLU A 74 -4.49 -1.16 18.12
C GLU A 74 -3.80 -1.95 19.22
N PHE A 75 -2.65 -2.58 18.97
CA PHE A 75 -1.86 -3.26 20.00
C PHE A 75 -0.97 -2.30 20.80
N ASP A 76 -0.47 -1.23 20.17
CA ASP A 76 0.31 -0.19 20.85
C ASP A 76 -0.44 0.34 22.08
N TYR A 77 -1.77 0.43 21.95
CA TYR A 77 -2.66 0.92 22.97
C TYR A 77 -2.84 -0.04 24.18
N PHE A 78 -2.52 -1.33 24.02
CA PHE A 78 -2.62 -2.36 25.08
C PHE A 78 -1.26 -2.82 25.61
N LEU A 79 -0.16 -2.36 24.99
CA LEU A 79 1.21 -2.57 25.42
C LEU A 79 1.73 -1.30 26.11
N ASP A 80 1.17 -0.99 27.28
CA ASP A 80 1.50 0.20 28.09
C ASP A 80 3.00 0.26 28.49
N GLU A 81 3.74 -0.86 28.42
CA GLU A 81 5.18 -0.93 28.70
C GLU A 81 6.07 -0.39 27.57
N VAL A 82 5.53 -0.27 26.35
CA VAL A 82 6.32 -0.03 25.13
C VAL A 82 6.11 1.38 24.57
N THR A 83 4.90 1.95 24.66
CA THR A 83 4.59 3.24 24.00
C THR A 83 4.17 4.36 24.94
N THR A 84 4.70 5.58 24.71
CA THR A 84 4.40 6.81 25.47
C THR A 84 3.20 7.60 24.92
N ARG A 85 2.38 7.02 24.03
CA ARG A 85 1.34 7.74 23.29
C ARG A 85 -0.01 7.69 23.99
N VAL A 86 -0.47 8.85 24.49
CA VAL A 86 -1.77 9.00 25.15
C VAL A 86 -2.84 9.37 24.11
N GLY A 87 -3.48 8.37 23.51
CA GLY A 87 -4.60 8.52 22.58
C GLY A 87 -5.97 8.16 23.20
N HIS A 88 -7.06 8.28 22.43
CA HIS A 88 -8.39 7.83 22.85
C HIS A 88 -8.42 6.30 23.04
N LYS A 89 -8.50 5.91 24.31
CA LYS A 89 -8.47 4.53 24.78
C LYS A 89 -9.68 3.72 24.26
N LYS A 90 -9.48 2.76 23.34
CA LYS A 90 -10.53 1.75 23.06
C LYS A 90 -10.71 0.90 24.33
N LYS A 91 -11.95 0.76 24.81
CA LYS A 91 -12.23 0.06 26.07
C LYS A 91 -11.90 -1.43 26.01
N ASN A 92 -12.20 -2.11 24.89
CA ASN A 92 -12.05 -3.56 24.75
C ASN A 92 -11.43 -3.94 23.38
N LEU A 93 -10.63 -5.00 23.36
CA LEU A 93 -10.14 -5.65 22.14
C LEU A 93 -11.19 -6.65 21.61
N PRO A 94 -11.27 -6.86 20.28
CA PRO A 94 -12.02 -7.98 19.73
C PRO A 94 -11.48 -9.33 20.27
N PRO A 95 -12.34 -10.35 20.47
CA PRO A 95 -11.97 -11.61 21.14
C PRO A 95 -10.76 -12.32 20.52
N LEU A 96 -10.67 -12.30 19.18
CA LEU A 96 -9.57 -12.94 18.45
C LEU A 96 -8.22 -12.26 18.74
N ARG A 97 -8.21 -10.94 18.87
CA ARG A 97 -6.99 -10.17 19.13
C ARG A 97 -6.56 -10.29 20.58
N GLU A 98 -7.51 -10.38 21.50
CA GLU A 98 -7.25 -10.62 22.93
C GLU A 98 -6.59 -11.99 23.13
N SER A 99 -7.09 -13.03 22.43
CA SER A 99 -6.48 -14.36 22.44
C SER A 99 -5.02 -14.32 21.96
N VAL A 100 -4.75 -13.62 20.84
CA VAL A 100 -3.38 -13.45 20.32
C VAL A 100 -2.49 -12.68 21.30
N LEU A 101 -3.00 -11.61 21.90
CA LEU A 101 -2.27 -10.83 22.89
C LEU A 101 -1.82 -11.71 24.06
N ASN A 102 -2.74 -12.48 24.64
CA ASN A 102 -2.45 -13.35 25.78
C ASN A 102 -1.46 -14.47 25.43
N GLU A 103 -1.60 -15.08 24.25
CA GLU A 103 -0.71 -16.16 23.82
C GLU A 103 0.71 -15.65 23.52
N MET A 104 0.83 -14.49 22.87
CA MET A 104 2.10 -13.97 22.39
C MET A 104 2.85 -13.17 23.48
N ASN A 105 2.16 -12.68 24.50
CA ASN A 105 2.82 -11.98 25.61
C ASN A 105 3.79 -12.90 26.38
N GLY A 106 3.45 -14.19 26.51
CA GLY A 106 4.28 -15.20 27.16
C GLY A 106 5.46 -15.75 26.33
N LYS A 107 5.58 -15.39 25.04
CA LYS A 107 6.63 -15.88 24.14
C LYS A 107 7.79 -14.90 24.03
N THR A 108 8.98 -15.42 23.74
CA THR A 108 10.20 -14.61 23.56
C THR A 108 10.27 -13.99 22.16
N ARG A 109 11.06 -12.90 22.01
CA ARG A 109 11.30 -12.22 20.71
C ARG A 109 11.70 -13.18 19.59
N ALA A 110 12.57 -14.15 19.89
CA ALA A 110 13.06 -15.12 18.92
C ALA A 110 11.97 -16.09 18.45
N GLU A 111 11.07 -16.53 19.33
CA GLU A 111 9.96 -17.42 18.97
C GLU A 111 8.94 -16.71 18.08
N ILE A 112 8.61 -15.46 18.41
CA ILE A 112 7.71 -14.63 17.62
C ILE A 112 8.31 -14.39 16.23
N TRP A 113 9.61 -14.06 16.16
CA TRP A 113 10.31 -13.86 14.89
C TRP A 113 10.39 -15.12 14.03
N SER A 114 10.65 -16.30 14.64
CA SER A 114 10.65 -17.58 13.93
C SER A 114 9.32 -17.87 13.23
N TYR A 115 8.22 -17.45 13.86
CA TYR A 115 6.90 -17.55 13.26
C TYR A 115 6.67 -16.49 12.17
N VAL A 116 6.96 -15.22 12.46
CA VAL A 116 6.71 -14.07 11.56
C VAL A 116 7.57 -14.12 10.29
N SER A 117 8.83 -14.55 10.40
CA SER A 117 9.77 -14.65 9.27
C SER A 117 9.30 -15.60 8.16
N ARG A 118 8.40 -16.56 8.46
CA ARG A 118 7.78 -17.44 7.45
C ARG A 118 6.89 -16.68 6.47
N PHE A 119 6.38 -15.53 6.90
CA PHE A 119 5.55 -14.64 6.08
C PHE A 119 6.37 -13.59 5.33
N GLY A 120 7.69 -13.58 5.54
CA GLY A 120 8.61 -12.65 4.94
C GLY A 120 8.90 -12.89 3.47
N LYS A 121 9.39 -11.82 2.84
CA LYS A 121 9.65 -11.71 1.41
C LYS A 121 10.95 -12.40 0.99
N ALA A 122 10.93 -13.14 -0.11
CA ALA A 122 12.12 -13.65 -0.79
C ALA A 122 12.75 -12.61 -1.73
N LEU A 123 14.03 -12.75 -2.13
CA LEU A 123 14.69 -11.75 -2.99
C LEU A 123 13.99 -11.56 -4.37
N GLN A 124 13.46 -12.64 -4.97
CA GLN A 124 12.74 -12.55 -6.26
C GLN A 124 11.37 -11.88 -6.15
N GLU A 125 10.84 -11.82 -4.93
CA GLU A 125 9.57 -11.19 -4.65
C GLU A 125 9.70 -9.65 -4.59
N VAL A 126 10.93 -9.11 -4.61
CA VAL A 126 11.21 -7.67 -4.56
C VAL A 126 10.67 -6.93 -5.76
N ASP A 127 10.98 -7.42 -6.94
CA ASP A 127 10.59 -6.82 -8.21
C ASP A 127 9.06 -6.87 -8.42
N ILE A 128 8.40 -7.92 -7.91
CA ILE A 128 6.95 -8.09 -8.00
C ILE A 128 6.21 -6.97 -7.25
N ILE A 129 6.69 -6.58 -6.07
CA ILE A 129 6.02 -5.53 -5.28
C ILE A 129 6.16 -4.17 -5.92
N SER A 130 7.34 -3.83 -6.48
CA SER A 130 7.51 -2.56 -7.19
C SER A 130 6.61 -2.48 -8.42
N ASP A 131 6.43 -3.60 -9.13
CA ASP A 131 5.52 -3.65 -10.28
C ASP A 131 4.06 -3.49 -9.83
N ILE A 132 3.65 -4.13 -8.72
CA ILE A 132 2.30 -3.98 -8.16
C ILE A 132 2.04 -2.54 -7.69
N GLU A 133 3.00 -1.88 -7.03
CA GLU A 133 2.87 -0.48 -6.60
C GLU A 133 2.75 0.47 -7.80
N ALA A 134 3.49 0.20 -8.89
CA ALA A 134 3.37 0.95 -10.13
C ALA A 134 2.00 0.75 -10.82
N ILE A 135 1.40 -0.44 -10.70
CA ILE A 135 0.06 -0.73 -11.22
C ILE A 135 -1.02 -0.07 -10.33
N ASP A 136 -0.96 -0.23 -9.01
CA ASP A 136 -1.94 0.31 -8.06
C ASP A 136 -1.98 1.85 -8.10
N SER A 137 -0.82 2.49 -8.27
CA SER A 137 -0.73 3.94 -8.49
C SER A 137 -1.26 4.41 -9.85
N ALA A 138 -1.35 3.53 -10.84
CA ALA A 138 -2.01 3.79 -12.11
C ALA A 138 -3.54 3.59 -12.01
N ASP A 139 -3.99 2.65 -11.18
CA ASP A 139 -5.40 2.28 -10.97
C ASP A 139 -6.11 3.06 -9.85
N THR A 140 -5.46 4.07 -9.24
CA THR A 140 -6.08 4.94 -8.22
C THR A 140 -7.11 5.91 -8.81
N ASP A 141 -8.02 5.42 -9.64
CA ASP A 141 -9.13 6.16 -10.22
C ASP A 141 -10.37 6.03 -9.30
N THR A 142 -10.19 6.35 -8.01
CA THR A 142 -11.20 6.42 -6.92
C THR A 142 -12.65 6.11 -7.32
N ILE A 143 -13.05 4.85 -7.18
CA ILE A 143 -14.46 4.44 -7.24
C ILE A 143 -15.10 4.74 -5.88
N VAL A 144 -15.62 5.95 -5.71
CA VAL A 144 -16.61 6.23 -4.65
C VAL A 144 -18.00 6.01 -5.23
N GLY A 145 -18.84 5.21 -4.56
CA GLY A 145 -20.24 5.02 -4.92
C GLY A 145 -21.00 6.36 -4.98
N SER A 146 -22.05 6.44 -5.79
CA SER A 146 -22.79 7.70 -5.99
C SER A 146 -24.29 7.49 -5.97
N THR A 147 -24.96 8.36 -5.21
CA THR A 147 -26.33 8.80 -5.40
C THR A 147 -26.33 9.83 -6.54
N GLU A 148 -27.37 9.81 -7.40
CA GLU A 148 -27.46 10.65 -8.60
C GLU A 148 -27.42 12.16 -8.26
N GLY A 149 -26.54 12.93 -8.92
CA GLY A 149 -26.60 14.41 -8.93
C GLY A 149 -25.51 15.20 -8.20
N GLN A 150 -24.47 14.59 -7.62
CA GLN A 150 -23.36 15.36 -7.03
C GLN A 150 -22.18 15.57 -7.99
N THR A 151 -21.64 16.79 -8.04
CA THR A 151 -20.44 17.15 -8.81
C THR A 151 -19.20 16.50 -8.20
N ARG A 152 -18.48 15.70 -8.97
CA ARG A 152 -17.24 15.04 -8.56
C ARG A 152 -16.05 15.68 -9.25
N PHE A 153 -15.08 16.12 -8.47
CA PHE A 153 -13.80 16.59 -8.99
C PHE A 153 -12.87 15.39 -9.15
N ARG A 154 -12.40 15.16 -10.39
CA ARG A 154 -11.42 14.13 -10.70
C ARG A 154 -10.14 14.82 -11.17
N ILE A 155 -9.03 14.52 -10.51
CA ILE A 155 -7.69 14.98 -10.93
C ILE A 155 -7.10 13.85 -11.77
N LEU A 156 -7.03 14.03 -13.09
CA LEU A 156 -6.36 13.10 -13.99
C LEU A 156 -4.97 13.63 -14.36
N ARG A 157 -4.00 12.72 -14.44
CA ARG A 157 -2.72 13.01 -15.13
C ARG A 157 -2.89 12.68 -16.60
N THR A 158 -3.00 13.69 -17.45
CA THR A 158 -2.96 13.51 -18.91
C THR A 158 -1.54 13.16 -19.34
N ARG A 159 -1.36 11.99 -19.96
CA ARG A 159 -0.11 11.66 -20.66
C ARG A 159 -0.17 12.26 -22.05
N GLU A 160 0.43 13.43 -22.23
CA GLU A 160 0.59 14.02 -23.56
C GLU A 160 1.74 13.33 -24.32
N ARG A 161 1.55 13.14 -25.63
CA ARG A 161 2.64 12.69 -26.51
C ARG A 161 3.69 13.80 -26.60
N ASP A 162 4.97 13.44 -26.69
CA ASP A 162 6.03 14.43 -26.92
C ASP A 162 5.72 15.25 -28.20
N PRO A 163 5.61 16.59 -28.12
CA PRO A 163 5.31 17.44 -29.26
C PRO A 163 6.29 17.33 -30.42
N LYS A 164 7.54 16.92 -30.17
CA LYS A 164 8.54 16.68 -31.22
C LYS A 164 8.21 15.42 -32.01
N LEU A 165 8.03 14.30 -31.30
CA LEU A 165 7.68 13.01 -31.90
C LEU A 165 6.34 13.05 -32.63
N ARG A 166 5.37 13.82 -32.11
CA ARG A 166 4.09 14.04 -32.81
C ARG A 166 4.29 14.73 -34.16
N ARG A 167 5.11 15.78 -34.22
CA ARG A 167 5.37 16.51 -35.47
C ARG A 167 6.13 15.65 -36.47
N GLU A 168 7.11 14.88 -36.02
CA GLU A 168 7.84 13.94 -36.87
C GLU A 168 6.92 12.85 -37.43
N ALA A 169 6.04 12.29 -36.59
CA ALA A 169 5.07 11.30 -37.04
C ALA A 169 4.09 11.87 -38.07
N ILE A 170 3.62 13.11 -37.89
CA ILE A 170 2.76 13.78 -38.88
C ILE A 170 3.54 14.05 -40.18
N ALA A 171 4.82 14.40 -40.11
CA ALA A 171 5.64 14.60 -41.30
C ALA A 171 5.86 13.30 -42.10
N ILE A 172 6.01 12.16 -41.41
CA ILE A 172 6.23 10.85 -42.05
C ILE A 172 4.92 10.25 -42.55
N HIS A 173 3.85 10.31 -41.75
CA HIS A 173 2.61 9.57 -42.00
C HIS A 173 1.46 10.43 -42.56
N GLY A 174 1.55 11.75 -42.45
CA GLY A 174 0.50 12.70 -42.80
C GLY A 174 -0.59 12.81 -41.72
N LEU A 175 -1.70 13.46 -42.08
CA LEU A 175 -2.90 13.62 -41.23
C LEU A 175 -3.99 12.58 -41.52
N ASN A 176 -3.77 11.69 -42.49
CA ASN A 176 -4.75 10.67 -42.86
C ASN A 176 -4.58 9.43 -41.97
N CYS A 177 -5.68 8.92 -41.43
CA CYS A 177 -5.70 7.69 -40.66
C CYS A 177 -5.23 6.51 -41.53
N LYS A 178 -4.18 5.79 -41.12
CA LYS A 178 -3.67 4.63 -41.89
C LYS A 178 -4.63 3.44 -41.94
N ALA A 179 -5.59 3.35 -41.01
CA ALA A 179 -6.54 2.24 -40.94
C ALA A 179 -7.75 2.43 -41.87
N CYS A 180 -8.33 3.64 -41.92
CA CYS A 180 -9.56 3.92 -42.67
C CYS A 180 -9.43 5.07 -43.68
N ASN A 181 -8.23 5.65 -43.84
CA ASN A 181 -7.91 6.77 -44.72
C ASN A 181 -8.77 8.04 -44.48
N PHE A 182 -9.33 8.17 -43.28
CA PHE A 182 -10.11 9.33 -42.85
C PHE A 182 -9.20 10.52 -42.54
N ASN A 183 -9.64 11.73 -42.93
CA ASN A 183 -8.99 12.99 -42.63
C ASN A 183 -9.99 13.93 -41.94
N PHE A 184 -9.58 14.49 -40.79
CA PHE A 184 -10.44 15.38 -40.00
C PHE A 184 -10.64 16.75 -40.64
N GLY A 185 -9.63 17.30 -41.32
CA GLY A 185 -9.73 18.57 -42.04
C GLY A 185 -10.71 18.50 -43.21
N ASP A 186 -10.75 17.37 -43.92
CA ASP A 186 -11.67 17.19 -45.04
C ASP A 186 -13.15 17.15 -44.59
N VAL A 187 -13.43 16.59 -43.42
CA VAL A 187 -14.80 16.40 -42.91
C VAL A 187 -15.27 17.58 -42.07
N TYR A 188 -14.39 18.17 -41.27
CA TYR A 188 -14.75 19.19 -40.30
C TYR A 188 -14.21 20.60 -40.67
N GLY A 189 -13.52 20.73 -41.79
CA GLY A 189 -12.94 22.00 -42.25
C GLY A 189 -11.88 22.51 -41.28
N GLU A 190 -11.89 23.82 -41.03
CA GLU A 190 -10.93 24.51 -40.15
C GLU A 190 -10.87 23.91 -38.74
N TRP A 191 -11.99 23.38 -38.22
CA TRP A 191 -12.06 22.77 -36.89
C TRP A 191 -11.33 21.43 -36.79
N GLY A 192 -11.14 20.75 -37.92
CA GLY A 192 -10.45 19.46 -38.01
C GLY A 192 -8.98 19.57 -38.42
N GLU A 193 -8.48 20.79 -38.66
CA GLU A 193 -7.13 20.98 -39.18
C GLU A 193 -6.07 20.64 -38.12
N GLY A 194 -5.10 19.81 -38.51
CA GLY A 194 -4.00 19.40 -37.62
C GLY A 194 -4.35 18.30 -36.60
N PHE A 195 -5.56 17.74 -36.65
CA PHE A 195 -5.96 16.58 -35.83
C PHE A 195 -5.66 15.26 -36.54
N ILE A 196 -5.14 14.29 -35.76
CA ILE A 196 -4.89 12.90 -36.12
C ILE A 196 -5.06 12.00 -34.90
#